data_AF-A0A645A6E6-F1
#
_entry.id   AF-A0A645A6E6-F1
#
_cell.length_a   1.000
_cell.length_b   1.000
_cell.length_c   1.000
_cell.angle_alpha   90.00
_cell.angle_beta   90.00
_cell.angle_gamma   90.00
#
_symmetry.space_group_name_H-M   'P 1'
#
loop_
_entity.id
_entity.type
_entity.pdbx_description
1 polymer ?
#
loop_
_entity_poly.entity_id
_entity_poly.type
_entity_poly.pdbx_seq_one_letter_code
_entity_poly.pdbx_strand_id
1 'polypeptide(L)'
;MPTCAGCGYAYSDSFKFCPQCGRPKPDEPKIVLDVKVSGVAHDFDCPMCGDASGVQKVSAIVGGGTHETHGASTSSGSGQVYSEATGERIANSYTSSTVSSYNKSQTVLAQKLTLPDPPEKPTESQFEAPGCWGWVAGILGVIGATAILWKIEPYNDLWDGIGSGFLACGIWLLLATIIGGGAGFLGMSIGNSMNDSKEKFTTAMGIYNNELLIYQQAKAQWDELYYCHKHDVVFTPKIRQAVVVDHAIEACYRWGKTQ
;
A
#
# COMPACT_ATOMS: atom_id res chain seq x y z
N MET A 1 -40.48 -56.92 -43.63
CA MET A 1 -41.69 -56.13 -43.93
C MET A 1 -42.44 -55.96 -42.62
N PRO A 2 -42.68 -54.74 -42.14
CA PRO A 2 -43.48 -54.52 -40.94
C PRO A 2 -44.91 -55.00 -41.16
N THR A 3 -45.46 -55.68 -40.15
CA THR A 3 -46.86 -56.11 -40.11
C THR A 3 -47.67 -55.13 -39.27
N CYS A 4 -48.88 -54.79 -39.73
CA CYS A 4 -49.76 -53.92 -38.96
C CYS A 4 -50.22 -54.65 -37.69
N ALA A 5 -50.01 -54.06 -36.51
CA ALA A 5 -50.46 -54.62 -35.24
C ALA A 5 -52.00 -54.72 -35.12
N GLY A 6 -52.75 -53.97 -35.94
CA GLY A 6 -54.22 -53.99 -35.93
C GLY A 6 -54.84 -55.08 -36.82
N CYS A 7 -54.40 -55.20 -38.08
CA CYS A 7 -55.02 -56.09 -39.07
C CYS A 7 -54.10 -57.21 -39.58
N GLY A 8 -52.83 -57.25 -39.18
CA GLY A 8 -51.87 -58.27 -39.61
C GLY A 8 -51.36 -58.12 -41.06
N TYR A 9 -51.84 -57.13 -41.82
CA TYR A 9 -51.41 -56.91 -43.20
C TYR A 9 -49.94 -56.44 -43.26
N ALA A 10 -49.15 -57.04 -44.14
CA ALA A 10 -47.77 -56.64 -44.40
C ALA A 10 -47.72 -55.51 -45.45
N TYR A 11 -47.01 -54.42 -45.15
CA TYR A 11 -46.89 -53.27 -46.05
C TYR A 11 -45.46 -52.72 -46.07
N SER A 12 -45.13 -51.87 -47.05
CA SER A 12 -43.81 -51.26 -47.17
C SER A 12 -43.59 -50.14 -46.15
N ASP A 13 -42.35 -49.94 -45.74
CA ASP A 13 -41.96 -48.96 -44.70
C ASP A 13 -42.14 -47.47 -45.11
N SER A 14 -42.57 -47.22 -46.34
CA SER A 14 -42.81 -45.89 -46.90
C SER A 14 -44.12 -45.24 -46.45
N PHE A 15 -45.07 -46.00 -45.87
CA PHE A 15 -46.39 -45.49 -45.49
C PHE A 15 -46.47 -45.15 -44.00
N LYS A 16 -46.91 -43.91 -43.70
CA LYS A 16 -47.16 -43.44 -42.31
C LYS A 16 -48.38 -44.12 -41.66
N PHE A 17 -49.31 -44.61 -42.46
CA PHE A 17 -50.54 -45.28 -42.04
C PHE A 17 -50.70 -46.61 -42.79
N CYS A 18 -51.32 -47.60 -42.15
CA CYS A 18 -51.63 -48.87 -42.80
C CYS A 18 -52.69 -48.65 -43.91
N PRO A 19 -52.43 -49.07 -45.17
CA PRO A 19 -53.36 -48.83 -46.29
C PRO A 19 -54.69 -49.60 -46.17
N GLN A 20 -54.74 -50.65 -45.33
CA GLN A 20 -55.90 -51.53 -45.23
C GLN A 20 -56.82 -51.18 -44.04
N CYS A 21 -56.28 -50.63 -42.95
CA CYS A 21 -57.07 -50.30 -41.75
C CYS A 21 -56.90 -48.85 -41.25
N GLY A 22 -56.06 -48.04 -41.89
CA GLY A 22 -55.86 -46.63 -41.56
C GLY A 22 -55.11 -46.35 -40.26
N ARG A 23 -54.67 -47.37 -39.50
CA ARG A 23 -53.97 -47.16 -38.23
C ARG A 23 -52.57 -46.59 -38.43
N PRO A 24 -52.12 -45.65 -37.58
CA PRO A 24 -50.77 -45.11 -37.61
C PRO A 24 -49.75 -46.19 -37.25
N LYS A 25 -48.56 -46.11 -37.84
CA LYS A 25 -47.42 -46.95 -37.44
C LYS A 25 -47.08 -46.67 -35.96
N PRO A 26 -46.81 -47.69 -35.13
CA PRO A 26 -46.35 -47.46 -33.77
C PRO A 26 -45.06 -46.64 -33.79
N ASP A 27 -45.02 -45.57 -32.99
CA ASP A 27 -43.86 -44.69 -32.90
C ASP A 27 -42.63 -45.49 -32.48
N GLU A 28 -41.49 -45.19 -33.11
CA GLU A 28 -40.21 -45.82 -32.76
C GLU A 28 -39.92 -45.58 -31.27
N PRO A 29 -39.48 -46.61 -30.52
CA PRO A 29 -39.21 -46.46 -29.11
C PRO A 29 -38.10 -45.42 -28.91
N LYS A 30 -38.47 -44.27 -28.35
CA LYS A 30 -37.52 -43.23 -27.93
C LYS A 30 -36.66 -43.83 -26.82
N ILE A 31 -35.42 -44.19 -27.15
CA ILE A 31 -34.44 -44.64 -26.17
C ILE A 31 -34.07 -43.42 -25.32
N VAL A 32 -34.63 -43.33 -24.11
CA VAL A 32 -34.21 -42.37 -23.11
C VAL A 32 -32.90 -42.87 -22.52
N LEU A 33 -31.78 -42.40 -23.07
CA LEU A 33 -30.46 -42.62 -22.48
C LEU A 33 -30.35 -41.73 -21.25
N ASP A 34 -30.52 -42.32 -20.08
CA ASP A 34 -30.29 -41.66 -18.79
C ASP A 34 -28.77 -41.58 -18.55
N VAL A 35 -28.12 -40.61 -19.19
CA VAL A 35 -26.67 -40.40 -19.05
C VAL A 35 -26.41 -39.74 -17.69
N LYS A 36 -26.04 -40.54 -16.70
CA LYS A 36 -25.37 -40.05 -15.48
C LYS A 36 -24.01 -39.48 -15.89
N VAL A 37 -23.95 -38.18 -16.14
CA VAL A 37 -22.69 -37.45 -16.28
C VAL A 37 -22.05 -37.38 -14.89
N SER A 38 -21.11 -38.27 -14.62
CA SER A 38 -20.23 -38.15 -13.45
C SER A 38 -19.31 -36.95 -13.73
N GLY A 39 -19.48 -35.86 -12.97
CA GLY A 39 -18.71 -34.63 -13.16
C GLY A 39 -17.20 -34.91 -13.09
N VAL A 40 -16.45 -34.37 -14.04
CA VAL A 40 -14.99 -34.35 -13.98
C VAL A 40 -14.61 -33.32 -12.92
N ALA A 41 -13.82 -33.71 -11.92
CA ALA A 41 -13.33 -32.79 -10.90
C ALA A 41 -12.48 -31.69 -11.57
N HIS A 42 -12.91 -30.44 -11.45
CA HIS A 42 -12.20 -29.27 -11.91
C HIS A 42 -11.27 -28.74 -10.81
N ASP A 43 -10.20 -28.06 -11.20
CA ASP A 43 -9.21 -27.52 -10.25
C ASP A 43 -9.78 -26.44 -9.32
N PHE A 44 -10.94 -25.88 -9.65
CA PHE A 44 -11.62 -24.84 -8.87
C PHE A 44 -12.78 -25.38 -8.03
N ASP A 45 -12.99 -26.70 -7.99
CA ASP A 45 -14.01 -27.28 -7.15
C ASP A 45 -13.63 -27.10 -5.67
N CYS A 46 -14.59 -26.68 -4.86
CA CYS A 46 -14.35 -26.53 -3.44
C CYS A 46 -14.00 -27.89 -2.82
N PRO A 47 -12.91 -28.02 -2.05
CA PRO A 47 -12.51 -29.30 -1.46
C PRO A 47 -13.49 -29.81 -0.38
N MET A 48 -14.43 -28.97 0.08
CA MET A 48 -15.45 -29.34 1.07
C MET A 48 -16.76 -29.84 0.43
N CYS A 49 -17.31 -29.17 -0.60
CA CYS A 49 -18.53 -29.65 -1.30
C CYS A 49 -18.28 -30.49 -2.54
N GLY A 50 -17.12 -30.35 -3.20
CA GLY A 50 -16.89 -30.90 -4.54
C GLY A 50 -17.62 -30.14 -5.65
N ASP A 51 -18.21 -28.98 -5.36
CA ASP A 51 -18.91 -28.14 -6.33
C ASP A 51 -18.13 -26.85 -6.62
N ALA A 52 -18.02 -26.45 -7.90
CA ALA A 52 -17.61 -25.10 -8.29
C ALA A 52 -18.71 -24.05 -8.14
N SER A 53 -19.98 -24.47 -7.97
CA SER A 53 -21.12 -23.55 -7.86
C SER A 53 -21.05 -22.78 -6.54
N GLY A 54 -20.72 -21.49 -6.60
CA GLY A 54 -20.52 -20.63 -5.44
C GLY A 54 -19.06 -20.49 -5.00
N VAL A 55 -18.11 -20.88 -5.87
CA VAL A 55 -16.70 -20.55 -5.71
C VAL A 55 -16.39 -19.28 -6.52
N GLN A 56 -15.79 -18.29 -5.87
CA GLN A 56 -15.35 -17.05 -6.51
C GLN A 56 -13.90 -16.73 -6.14
N LYS A 57 -13.16 -16.12 -7.07
CA LYS A 57 -11.80 -15.68 -6.81
C LYS A 57 -11.78 -14.59 -5.74
N VAL A 58 -10.90 -14.70 -4.74
CA VAL A 58 -10.84 -13.74 -3.61
C VAL A 58 -10.61 -12.31 -4.09
N SER A 59 -9.74 -12.11 -5.08
CA SER A 59 -9.50 -10.79 -5.66
C SER A 59 -10.74 -10.16 -6.31
N ALA A 60 -11.65 -10.97 -6.86
CA ALA A 60 -12.90 -10.49 -7.42
C ALA A 60 -13.89 -10.05 -6.31
N ILE A 61 -13.90 -10.75 -5.16
CA ILE A 61 -14.73 -10.38 -4.00
C ILE A 61 -14.20 -9.10 -3.36
N VAL A 62 -12.89 -9.00 -3.15
CA VAL A 62 -12.28 -7.80 -2.56
C VAL A 62 -12.41 -6.61 -3.50
N GLY A 63 -12.19 -6.79 -4.80
CA GLY A 63 -12.39 -5.74 -5.81
C GLY A 63 -13.84 -5.29 -5.94
N GLY A 64 -14.80 -6.22 -5.92
CA GLY A 64 -16.23 -5.89 -5.97
C GLY A 64 -16.79 -5.33 -4.65
N GLY A 65 -16.18 -5.68 -3.52
CA GLY A 65 -16.60 -5.27 -2.18
C GLY A 65 -15.86 -4.06 -1.62
N THR A 66 -14.89 -3.50 -2.35
CA THR A 66 -14.13 -2.32 -1.95
C THR A 66 -14.52 -1.13 -2.82
N HIS A 67 -14.87 -0.02 -2.19
CA HIS A 67 -15.09 1.26 -2.85
C HIS A 67 -14.09 2.28 -2.31
N GLU A 68 -13.31 2.87 -3.20
CA GLU A 68 -12.30 3.88 -2.86
C GLU A 68 -12.69 5.22 -3.50
N THR A 69 -12.69 6.28 -2.71
CA THR A 69 -12.95 7.64 -3.18
C THR A 69 -11.75 8.51 -2.83
N HIS A 70 -11.13 9.08 -3.86
CA HIS A 70 -10.05 10.05 -3.74
C HIS A 70 -10.59 11.44 -4.09
N GLY A 71 -10.49 12.38 -3.16
CA GLY A 71 -10.85 13.78 -3.39
C GLY A 71 -9.73 14.69 -2.96
N ALA A 72 -9.41 15.70 -3.75
CA ALA A 72 -8.54 16.79 -3.34
C ALA A 72 -9.32 18.10 -3.43
N SER A 73 -9.33 18.87 -2.36
CA SER A 73 -9.94 20.20 -2.32
C SER A 73 -8.85 21.22 -2.04
N THR A 74 -8.61 22.10 -3.01
CA THR A 74 -7.67 23.21 -2.87
C THR A 74 -8.46 24.50 -2.67
N SER A 75 -8.32 25.12 -1.50
CA SER A 75 -8.87 26.46 -1.23
C SER A 75 -7.76 27.50 -1.34
N SER A 76 -7.93 28.47 -2.23
CA SER A 76 -7.06 29.66 -2.32
C SER A 76 -7.79 30.90 -1.82
N GLY A 77 -7.12 31.68 -0.99
CA GLY A 77 -7.59 32.96 -0.47
C GLY A 77 -6.60 34.06 -0.82
N SER A 78 -7.10 35.24 -1.18
CA SER A 78 -6.29 36.45 -1.33
C SER A 78 -6.83 37.54 -0.42
N GLY A 79 -5.91 38.18 0.31
CA GLY A 79 -6.19 39.29 1.22
C GLY A 79 -5.29 40.47 0.88
N GLN A 80 -5.75 41.68 1.19
CA GLN A 80 -4.92 42.87 1.11
C GLN A 80 -4.48 43.22 2.53
N VAL A 81 -3.18 43.43 2.74
CA VAL A 81 -2.61 43.84 4.02
C VAL A 81 -2.45 45.35 3.99
N TYR A 82 -3.02 46.03 4.98
CA TYR A 82 -2.97 47.49 5.14
C TYR A 82 -2.12 47.85 6.35
N SER A 83 -1.42 48.99 6.26
CA SER A 83 -0.64 49.56 7.34
C SER A 83 -1.57 50.11 8.40
N GLU A 84 -1.43 49.66 9.63
CA GLU A 84 -2.24 50.13 10.75
C GLU A 84 -2.04 51.63 11.02
N ALA A 85 -0.82 52.15 10.77
CA ALA A 85 -0.47 53.54 11.03
C ALA A 85 -0.92 54.51 9.91
N THR A 86 -0.97 54.06 8.66
CA THR A 86 -1.21 54.93 7.50
C THR A 86 -2.45 54.60 6.70
N GLY A 87 -3.06 53.42 6.91
CA GLY A 87 -4.19 52.93 6.11
C GLY A 87 -3.84 52.58 4.67
N GLU A 88 -2.58 52.75 4.25
CA GLU A 88 -2.13 52.42 2.90
C GLU A 88 -1.91 50.91 2.74
N ARG A 89 -2.17 50.41 1.53
CA ARG A 89 -1.98 49.00 1.19
C ARG A 89 -0.47 48.70 1.14
N ILE A 90 -0.01 47.78 1.97
CA ILE A 90 1.41 47.39 2.06
C ILE A 90 1.72 46.17 1.19
N ALA A 91 0.81 45.20 1.12
CA ALA A 91 1.03 43.95 0.41
C ALA A 91 -0.27 43.21 0.07
N ASN A 92 -0.17 42.18 -0.77
CA ASN A 92 -1.19 41.16 -0.94
C ASN A 92 -0.74 39.89 -0.21
N SER A 93 -1.63 39.28 0.56
CA SER A 93 -1.43 37.95 1.15
C SER A 93 -2.15 36.91 0.30
N TYR A 94 -1.46 35.83 -0.06
CA TYR A 94 -2.07 34.69 -0.75
C TYR A 94 -1.91 33.46 0.15
N THR A 95 -3.01 32.79 0.45
CA THR A 95 -3.02 31.51 1.19
C THR A 95 -3.57 30.43 0.28
N SER A 96 -2.88 29.32 0.15
CA SER A 96 -3.41 28.14 -0.54
C SER A 96 -3.33 26.96 0.42
N SER A 97 -4.43 26.23 0.57
CA SER A 97 -4.50 25.02 1.39
C SER A 97 -5.11 23.92 0.56
N THR A 98 -4.40 22.79 0.45
CA THR A 98 -4.90 21.59 -0.22
C THR A 98 -5.20 20.55 0.84
N VAL A 99 -6.46 20.11 0.90
CA VAL A 99 -6.88 18.97 1.73
C VAL A 99 -7.07 17.79 0.81
N SER A 100 -6.26 16.75 0.98
CA SER A 100 -6.50 15.44 0.38
C SER A 100 -7.41 14.63 1.30
N SER A 101 -8.43 14.02 0.72
CA SER A 101 -9.36 13.12 1.38
C SER A 101 -9.28 11.76 0.70
N TYR A 102 -9.11 10.71 1.51
CA TYR A 102 -9.13 9.32 1.08
C TYR A 102 -10.17 8.60 1.92
N ASN A 103 -11.22 8.11 1.27
CA ASN A 103 -12.25 7.30 1.92
C ASN A 103 -12.25 5.92 1.29
N LYS A 104 -12.04 4.89 2.13
CA LYS A 104 -12.10 3.48 1.74
C LYS A 104 -13.26 2.84 2.49
N SER A 105 -14.25 2.34 1.75
CA SER A 105 -15.39 1.60 2.28
C SER A 105 -15.31 0.16 1.79
N GLN A 106 -15.39 -0.80 2.69
CA GLN A 106 -15.33 -2.22 2.36
C GLN A 106 -16.49 -3.00 2.97
N THR A 107 -16.97 -4.03 2.29
CA THR A 107 -17.87 -5.02 2.89
C THR A 107 -17.12 -5.83 3.95
N VAL A 108 -17.83 -6.36 4.95
CA VAL A 108 -17.21 -7.18 6.02
C VAL A 108 -16.43 -8.36 5.46
N LEU A 109 -16.98 -9.03 4.44
CA LEU A 109 -16.30 -10.14 3.77
C LEU A 109 -15.05 -9.67 3.01
N ALA A 110 -15.14 -8.55 2.28
CA ALA A 110 -13.98 -7.98 1.61
C ALA A 110 -12.89 -7.58 2.61
N GLN A 111 -13.26 -6.97 3.74
CA GLN A 111 -12.31 -6.58 4.79
C GLN A 111 -11.56 -7.79 5.37
N LYS A 112 -12.26 -8.91 5.64
CA LYS A 112 -11.64 -10.15 6.11
C LYS A 112 -10.70 -10.79 5.09
N LEU A 113 -11.03 -10.64 3.81
CA LEU A 113 -10.25 -11.19 2.70
C LEU A 113 -9.19 -10.24 2.15
N THR A 114 -9.14 -8.98 2.60
CA THR A 114 -8.16 -8.00 2.15
C THR A 114 -6.80 -8.36 2.70
N LEU A 115 -5.78 -8.39 1.84
CA LEU A 115 -4.40 -8.59 2.26
C LEU A 115 -3.98 -7.42 3.17
N PRO A 116 -3.20 -7.65 4.26
CA PRO A 116 -2.65 -6.55 5.05
C PRO A 116 -1.84 -5.59 4.17
N ASP A 117 -1.73 -4.33 4.59
CA ASP A 117 -0.93 -3.35 3.88
C ASP A 117 0.55 -3.79 3.83
N PRO A 118 1.29 -3.44 2.75
CA PRO A 118 2.72 -3.74 2.67
C PRO A 118 3.49 -3.11 3.84
N PRO A 119 4.62 -3.69 4.27
CA PRO A 119 5.43 -3.09 5.34
C PRO A 119 5.81 -1.65 4.97
N GLU A 120 5.80 -0.75 5.95
CA GLU A 120 6.19 0.64 5.73
C GLU A 120 7.70 0.73 5.53
N LYS A 121 8.11 1.41 4.47
CA LYS A 121 9.53 1.65 4.21
C LYS A 121 10.08 2.58 5.31
N PRO A 122 11.17 2.21 6.00
CA PRO A 122 11.78 3.09 6.98
C PRO A 122 12.19 4.40 6.27
N THR A 123 11.69 5.52 6.78
CA THR A 123 12.05 6.84 6.26
C THR A 123 13.40 7.23 6.83
N GLU A 124 14.37 7.46 5.96
CA GLU A 124 15.61 8.11 6.37
C GLU A 124 15.26 9.53 6.84
N SER A 125 15.60 9.86 8.08
CA SER A 125 15.37 11.19 8.62
C SER A 125 16.23 12.20 7.85
N GLN A 126 15.63 12.86 6.85
CA GLN A 126 16.30 13.90 6.05
C GLN A 126 16.64 15.16 6.87
N PHE A 127 16.19 15.22 8.13
CA PHE A 127 16.34 16.39 9.00
C PHE A 127 17.73 16.54 9.62
N GLU A 128 18.62 15.57 9.44
CA GLU A 128 20.02 15.68 9.84
C GLU A 128 20.86 16.14 8.65
N ALA A 129 20.62 17.36 8.15
CA ALA A 129 21.68 18.07 7.46
C ALA A 129 22.61 18.63 8.55
N PRO A 130 23.78 18.01 8.82
CA PRO A 130 24.71 18.44 9.88
C PRO A 130 25.20 19.89 9.70
N GLY A 131 24.95 20.50 8.53
CA GLY A 131 25.22 21.91 8.29
C GLY A 131 24.26 22.86 9.01
N CYS A 132 22.97 22.52 9.16
CA CYS A 132 21.98 23.53 9.55
C CYS A 132 22.03 23.92 11.04
N TRP A 133 22.14 22.94 11.94
CA TRP A 133 22.29 23.25 13.36
C TRP A 133 23.72 23.70 13.71
N GLY A 134 24.71 23.29 12.91
CA GLY A 134 26.09 23.75 13.05
C GLY A 134 26.25 25.26 12.86
N TRP A 135 25.59 25.83 11.84
CA TRP A 135 25.63 27.30 11.64
C TRP A 135 24.85 28.04 12.72
N VAL A 136 23.70 27.52 13.17
CA VAL A 136 22.90 28.16 14.24
C VAL A 136 23.68 28.18 15.56
N ALA A 137 24.31 27.07 15.94
CA ALA A 137 25.16 27.01 17.13
C ALA A 137 26.38 27.93 17.02
N GLY A 138 27.01 27.99 15.84
CA GLY A 138 28.11 28.90 15.55
C GLY A 138 27.73 30.38 15.70
N ILE A 139 26.59 30.79 15.12
CA ILE A 139 26.09 32.17 15.21
C ILE A 139 25.74 32.53 16.65
N LEU A 140 25.03 31.66 17.38
CA LEU A 140 24.69 31.90 18.78
C LEU A 140 25.93 32.00 19.67
N GLY A 141 26.96 31.18 19.40
CA GLY A 141 28.25 31.26 20.10
C GLY A 141 28.96 32.60 19.89
N VAL A 142 28.98 33.11 18.66
CA VAL A 142 29.57 34.43 18.34
C VAL A 142 28.80 35.56 19.02
N ILE A 143 27.46 35.52 19.00
CA ILE A 143 26.61 36.52 19.68
C ILE A 143 26.82 36.48 21.21
N GLY A 144 26.94 35.29 21.80
CA GLY A 144 27.21 35.16 23.23
C GLY A 144 28.58 35.73 23.61
N ALA A 145 29.62 35.44 22.82
CA ALA A 145 30.97 35.94 23.05
C ALA A 145 31.06 37.47 22.92
N THR A 146 30.39 38.07 21.92
CA THR A 146 30.35 39.53 21.77
C THR A 146 29.63 40.21 22.92
N ALA A 147 28.52 39.65 23.40
CA ALA A 147 27.78 40.19 24.55
C ALA A 147 28.61 40.15 25.84
N ILE A 148 29.40 39.10 26.07
CA ILE A 148 30.30 38.99 27.22
C ILE A 148 31.44 40.01 27.13
N LEU A 149 32.07 40.15 25.94
CA LEU A 149 33.16 41.11 25.73
C LEU A 149 32.71 42.57 25.92
N TRP A 150 31.45 42.89 25.57
CA TRP A 150 30.86 44.22 25.79
C TRP A 150 30.66 44.58 27.28
N LYS A 151 30.72 43.61 28.21
CA LYS A 151 30.56 43.86 29.65
C LYS A 151 31.89 44.09 30.38
N ILE A 152 33.02 43.92 29.71
CA ILE A 152 34.36 44.10 30.30
C ILE A 152 34.80 45.54 30.02
N GLU A 153 34.65 46.42 31.01
CA GLU A 153 34.84 47.89 30.92
C GLU A 153 36.14 48.42 30.29
N PRO A 154 37.33 47.75 30.33
CA PRO A 154 38.51 48.28 29.64
C PRO A 154 38.48 48.14 28.11
N TYR A 155 37.46 47.54 27.49
CA TYR A 155 37.47 47.26 26.05
C TYR A 155 37.05 48.44 25.15
N ASN A 156 36.37 49.45 25.69
CA ASN A 156 35.86 50.57 24.88
C ASN A 156 36.98 51.50 24.39
N ASP A 157 38.05 51.67 25.17
CA ASP A 157 39.19 52.52 24.79
C ASP A 157 40.10 51.88 23.72
N LEU A 158 40.04 50.56 23.54
CA LEU A 158 40.83 49.84 22.52
C LEU A 158 40.27 50.05 21.09
N TRP A 159 38.99 50.40 20.96
CA TRP A 159 38.33 50.57 19.66
C TRP A 159 38.44 51.99 19.09
N ASP A 160 38.59 53.02 19.94
CA ASP A 160 38.73 54.41 19.49
C ASP A 160 40.14 54.73 18.93
N GLY A 161 41.16 53.95 19.29
CA GLY A 161 42.56 54.21 18.90
C GLY A 161 43.04 53.50 17.63
N ILE A 162 42.36 52.43 17.19
CA ILE A 162 42.85 51.59 16.07
C ILE A 162 42.15 52.02 14.78
N GLY A 163 42.63 53.11 14.21
CA GLY A 163 42.43 53.41 12.80
C GLY A 163 43.15 52.37 11.93
N SER A 164 42.51 51.24 11.64
CA SER A 164 42.68 50.42 10.43
C SER A 164 41.99 49.06 10.63
N GLY A 165 40.81 48.91 10.01
CA GLY A 165 39.95 47.72 10.12
C GLY A 165 40.53 46.38 9.63
N PHE A 166 41.84 46.28 9.39
CA PHE A 166 42.50 45.06 8.95
C PHE A 166 43.09 44.24 10.11
N LEU A 167 43.70 44.87 11.12
CA LEU A 167 44.28 44.14 12.25
C LEU A 167 43.22 43.66 13.24
N ALA A 168 42.19 44.47 13.49
CA ALA A 168 41.05 44.07 14.32
C ALA A 168 40.29 42.89 13.71
N CYS A 169 40.08 42.88 12.38
CA CYS A 169 39.50 41.74 11.67
C CYS A 169 40.38 40.48 11.76
N GLY A 170 41.70 40.61 11.67
CA GLY A 170 42.61 39.47 11.80
C GLY A 170 42.55 38.80 13.17
N ILE A 171 42.52 39.59 14.26
CA ILE A 171 42.39 39.08 15.63
C ILE A 171 41.00 38.48 15.84
N TRP A 172 39.95 39.08 15.27
CA TRP A 172 38.58 38.53 15.32
C TRP A 172 38.47 37.19 14.59
N LEU A 173 39.08 37.05 13.41
CA LEU A 173 39.11 35.80 12.67
C LEU A 173 39.94 34.74 13.41
N LEU A 174 41.04 35.11 14.06
CA LEU A 174 41.84 34.21 14.89
C LEU A 174 41.09 33.74 16.15
N LEU A 175 40.41 34.65 16.87
CA LEU A 175 39.58 34.27 18.01
C LEU A 175 38.36 33.44 17.58
N ALA A 176 37.72 33.78 16.46
CA ALA A 176 36.63 33.00 15.90
C ALA A 176 37.09 31.60 15.45
N THR A 177 38.32 31.44 14.95
CA THR A 177 38.89 30.14 14.58
C THR A 177 39.39 29.34 15.78
N ILE A 178 39.87 29.97 16.86
CA ILE A 178 40.24 29.28 18.10
C ILE A 178 39.00 28.83 18.87
N ILE A 179 37.98 29.71 19.00
CA ILE A 179 36.71 29.39 19.66
C ILE A 179 35.88 28.44 18.78
N GLY A 180 35.83 28.66 17.47
CA GLY A 180 35.20 27.76 16.50
C GLY A 180 35.94 26.43 16.32
N GLY A 181 37.27 26.43 16.46
CA GLY A 181 38.10 25.23 16.48
C GLY A 181 37.87 24.39 17.75
N GLY A 182 37.63 25.03 18.88
CA GLY A 182 37.17 24.38 20.11
C GLY A 182 35.78 23.74 19.96
N ALA A 183 34.88 24.36 19.21
CA ALA A 183 33.58 23.76 18.85
C ALA A 183 33.72 22.55 17.91
N GLY A 184 34.82 22.44 17.15
CA GLY A 184 35.17 21.25 16.37
C GLY A 184 35.33 20.00 17.23
N PHE A 185 35.73 20.15 18.51
CA PHE A 185 35.83 19.03 19.45
C PHE A 185 34.45 18.57 19.96
N LEU A 186 33.49 19.49 20.10
CA LEU A 186 32.08 19.13 20.36
C LEU A 186 31.41 18.50 19.13
N GLY A 187 31.82 18.88 17.92
CA GLY A 187 31.39 18.24 16.66
C GLY A 187 31.73 16.75 16.57
N MET A 188 32.84 16.30 17.19
CA MET A 188 33.18 14.87 17.24
C MET A 188 32.19 14.04 18.08
N SER A 189 31.52 14.63 19.07
CA SER A 189 30.48 13.91 19.84
C SER A 189 29.21 13.63 19.02
N ILE A 190 28.88 14.52 18.06
CA ILE A 190 27.76 14.34 17.14
C ILE A 190 28.09 13.28 16.08
N GLY A 191 29.36 13.19 15.64
CA GLY A 191 29.80 12.17 14.69
C GLY A 191 29.57 10.72 15.16
N ASN A 192 29.73 10.44 16.45
CA ASN A 192 29.42 9.11 17.01
C ASN A 192 27.91 8.80 17.01
N SER A 193 27.06 9.81 17.21
CA SER A 193 25.60 9.66 17.14
C SER A 193 25.11 9.36 15.71
N MET A 194 25.78 9.90 14.69
CA MET A 194 25.40 9.67 13.30
C MET A 194 25.73 8.24 12.82
N ASN A 195 26.80 7.63 13.36
CA ASN A 195 27.11 6.23 13.05
C ASN A 195 26.06 5.26 13.61
N ASP A 196 25.58 5.52 14.83
CA ASP A 196 24.48 4.74 15.45
C ASP A 196 23.16 4.88 14.67
N SER A 197 22.85 6.09 14.19
CA SER A 197 21.67 6.33 13.34
C SER A 197 21.73 5.54 12.01
N LYS A 198 22.89 5.53 11.35
CA LYS A 198 23.09 4.75 10.11
C LYS A 198 22.98 3.26 10.34
N GLU A 199 23.55 2.73 11.42
CA GLU A 199 23.46 1.30 11.76
C GLU A 199 22.01 0.87 12.07
N LYS A 200 21.26 1.71 12.78
CA LYS A 200 19.83 1.49 13.00
C LYS A 200 19.04 1.51 11.71
N PHE A 201 19.33 2.44 10.80
CA PHE A 201 18.67 2.51 9.50
C PHE A 201 19.01 1.30 8.62
N THR A 202 20.27 0.88 8.53
CA THR A 202 20.65 -0.30 7.74
C THR A 202 20.03 -1.58 8.30
N THR A 203 19.97 -1.71 9.62
CA THR A 203 19.30 -2.84 10.29
C THR A 203 17.79 -2.84 10.01
N ALA A 204 17.12 -1.69 10.17
CA ALA A 204 15.71 -1.53 9.86
C ALA A 204 15.40 -1.82 8.39
N MET A 205 16.27 -1.36 7.47
CA MET A 205 16.15 -1.64 6.04
C MET A 205 16.35 -3.12 5.72
N GLY A 206 17.24 -3.81 6.44
CA GLY A 206 17.40 -5.26 6.36
C GLY A 206 16.14 -6.02 6.75
N ILE A 207 15.51 -5.65 7.88
CA ILE A 207 14.24 -6.22 8.34
C ILE A 207 13.14 -5.93 7.31
N TYR A 208 12.99 -4.68 6.87
CA TYR A 208 12.02 -4.26 5.86
C TYR A 208 12.15 -5.08 4.56
N ASN A 209 13.36 -5.25 4.03
CA ASN A 209 13.56 -6.01 2.79
C ASN A 209 13.16 -7.48 2.93
N ASN A 210 13.44 -8.10 4.09
CA ASN A 210 13.04 -9.47 4.38
C ASN A 210 11.51 -9.58 4.50
N GLU A 211 10.88 -8.68 5.25
CA GLU A 211 9.41 -8.63 5.38
C GLU A 211 8.73 -8.36 4.04
N LEU A 212 9.30 -7.50 3.20
CA LEU A 212 8.80 -7.20 1.86
C LEU A 212 8.84 -8.44 0.96
N LEU A 213 9.90 -9.25 1.04
CA LEU A 213 10.00 -10.50 0.29
C LEU A 213 8.90 -11.49 0.71
N ILE A 214 8.73 -11.68 2.02
CA ILE A 214 7.70 -12.56 2.59
C ILE A 214 6.30 -12.07 2.17
N TYR A 215 6.07 -10.76 2.22
CA TYR A 215 4.84 -10.13 1.78
C TYR A 215 4.58 -10.36 0.28
N GLN A 216 5.58 -10.19 -0.58
CA GLN A 216 5.45 -10.44 -2.02
C GLN A 216 5.08 -11.89 -2.33
N GLN A 217 5.69 -12.85 -1.61
CA GLN A 217 5.34 -14.27 -1.73
C GLN A 217 3.91 -14.54 -1.27
N ALA A 218 3.51 -14.00 -0.12
CA ALA A 218 2.15 -14.13 0.40
C ALA A 218 1.11 -13.52 -0.54
N LYS A 219 1.43 -12.36 -1.16
CA LYS A 219 0.57 -11.71 -2.16
C LYS A 219 0.36 -12.59 -3.38
N ALA A 220 1.41 -13.23 -3.90
CA ALA A 220 1.28 -14.14 -5.03
C ALA A 220 0.35 -15.33 -4.72
N GLN A 221 0.44 -15.90 -3.51
CA GLN A 221 -0.50 -16.96 -3.08
C GLN A 221 -1.92 -16.43 -2.92
N TRP A 222 -2.07 -15.23 -2.36
CA TRP A 222 -3.38 -14.58 -2.20
C TRP A 222 -4.08 -14.35 -3.54
N ASP A 223 -3.32 -13.95 -4.57
CA ASP A 223 -3.81 -13.75 -5.94
C ASP A 223 -4.30 -15.06 -6.60
N GLU A 224 -3.98 -16.24 -6.04
CA GLU A 224 -4.46 -17.55 -6.46
C GLU A 224 -5.59 -18.13 -5.59
N LEU A 225 -6.07 -17.39 -4.57
CA LEU A 225 -7.11 -17.87 -3.66
C LEU A 225 -8.50 -17.86 -4.27
N TYR A 226 -9.26 -18.88 -3.90
CA TYR A 226 -10.68 -19.01 -4.15
C TYR A 226 -11.44 -19.10 -2.84
N TYR A 227 -12.62 -18.50 -2.80
CA TYR A 227 -13.53 -18.49 -1.67
C TYR A 227 -14.81 -19.23 -2.03
N CYS A 228 -15.26 -20.12 -1.15
CA CYS A 228 -16.52 -20.84 -1.29
C CYS A 228 -17.60 -20.23 -0.39
N HIS A 229 -18.63 -19.64 -1.01
CA HIS A 229 -19.75 -19.02 -0.29
C HIS A 229 -20.59 -20.01 0.53
N LYS A 230 -20.62 -21.29 0.16
CA LYS A 230 -21.44 -22.31 0.86
C LYS A 230 -20.88 -22.66 2.24
N HIS A 231 -19.57 -22.68 2.37
CA HIS A 231 -18.87 -23.18 3.57
C HIS A 231 -18.06 -22.11 4.30
N ASP A 232 -17.99 -20.89 3.77
CA ASP A 232 -17.19 -19.79 4.34
C ASP A 232 -15.70 -20.18 4.51
N VAL A 233 -15.15 -20.80 3.47
CA VAL A 233 -13.74 -21.25 3.42
C VAL A 233 -13.01 -20.70 2.20
N VAL A 234 -11.72 -20.46 2.38
CA VAL A 234 -10.77 -20.16 1.32
C VAL A 234 -9.88 -21.37 1.03
N PHE A 235 -9.46 -21.51 -0.22
CA PHE A 235 -8.56 -22.58 -0.64
C PHE A 235 -7.73 -22.17 -1.86
N THR A 236 -6.64 -22.89 -2.09
CA THR A 236 -5.86 -22.82 -3.34
C THR A 236 -6.11 -24.07 -4.19
N PRO A 237 -6.23 -23.95 -5.52
CA PRO A 237 -6.40 -25.09 -6.43
C PRO A 237 -5.28 -26.12 -6.33
N LYS A 238 -4.05 -25.64 -6.06
CA LYS A 238 -2.83 -26.46 -6.03
C LYS A 238 -2.75 -27.36 -4.79
N ILE A 239 -3.08 -26.82 -3.61
CA ILE A 239 -2.94 -27.54 -2.33
C ILE A 239 -4.24 -28.26 -1.96
N ARG A 240 -5.39 -27.77 -2.44
CA ARG A 240 -6.74 -28.27 -2.12
C ARG A 240 -7.03 -28.35 -0.62
N GLN A 241 -6.35 -27.53 0.17
CA GLN A 241 -6.62 -27.38 1.61
C GLN A 241 -7.59 -26.21 1.81
N ALA A 242 -8.75 -26.50 2.40
CA ALA A 242 -9.68 -25.46 2.84
C ALA A 242 -9.30 -24.93 4.22
N VAL A 243 -9.37 -23.62 4.38
CA VAL A 243 -9.16 -22.89 5.63
C VAL A 243 -10.32 -21.94 5.84
N VAL A 244 -10.76 -21.76 7.08
CA VAL A 244 -11.81 -20.79 7.43
C VAL A 244 -11.34 -19.37 7.10
N VAL A 245 -12.24 -18.50 6.64
CA VAL A 245 -11.92 -17.13 6.21
C VAL A 245 -11.09 -16.35 7.24
N ASP A 246 -11.38 -16.49 8.53
CA ASP A 246 -10.65 -15.76 9.58
C ASP A 246 -9.16 -16.14 9.67
N HIS A 247 -8.76 -17.29 9.12
CA HIS A 247 -7.38 -17.76 9.03
C HIS A 247 -6.80 -17.69 7.61
N ALA A 248 -7.49 -17.02 6.67
CA ALA A 248 -7.09 -16.93 5.27
C ALA A 248 -5.68 -16.33 5.10
N ILE A 249 -5.43 -15.21 5.79
CA ILE A 249 -4.16 -14.48 5.70
C ILE A 249 -3.02 -15.34 6.28
N GLU A 250 -3.24 -15.97 7.43
CA GLU A 250 -2.24 -16.85 8.05
C GLU A 250 -1.92 -18.05 7.15
N ALA A 251 -2.93 -18.60 6.47
CA ALA A 251 -2.75 -19.65 5.48
C ALA A 251 -1.89 -19.18 4.29
N CYS A 252 -2.08 -17.96 3.78
CA CYS A 252 -1.19 -17.40 2.73
C CYS A 252 0.27 -17.38 3.15
N TYR A 253 0.58 -16.91 4.37
CA TYR A 253 1.95 -16.89 4.88
C TYR A 253 2.51 -18.29 5.10
N ARG A 254 1.68 -19.25 5.53
CA ARG A 254 2.11 -20.65 5.70
C ARG A 254 2.38 -21.32 4.34
N TRP A 255 1.51 -21.15 3.36
CA TRP A 255 1.64 -21.73 2.02
C TRP A 255 2.77 -21.09 1.21
N GLY A 256 3.04 -19.79 1.41
CA GLY A 256 4.17 -19.10 0.79
C GLY A 256 5.54 -19.63 1.22
N LYS A 257 5.65 -20.25 2.41
CA LYS A 257 6.91 -20.85 2.91
C LYS A 257 7.19 -22.25 2.37
N THR A 258 6.18 -22.94 1.84
CA THR A 258 6.28 -24.35 1.45
C THR A 258 6.59 -24.58 -0.04
N GLN A 259 6.69 -23.52 -0.83
CA GLN A 259 7.05 -23.56 -2.25
C GLN A 259 8.54 -23.21 -2.44
#